data_AF-A0AAU1WM77-F1
#
_entry.id   AF-A0AAU1WM77-F1
#
_cell.length_a   1.000
_cell.length_b   1.000
_cell.length_c   1.000
_cell.angle_alpha   90.00
_cell.angle_beta   90.00
_cell.angle_gamma   90.00
#
_symmetry.space_group_name_H-M   'P 1'
#
loop_
_entity.id
_entity.type
_entity.pdbx_description
1 polymer ?
#
loop_
_entity_poly.entity_id
_entity_poly.type
_entity_poly.pdbx_seq_one_letter_code
_entity_poly.pdbx_strand_id
1 'polypeptide(L)'
;METVPETYTALASRIRAAAPRCGPVRLVAVDGPSGAGKSTFAERLAGALGSARIVHTDDFASWDDPLGWWPRLEEQVLQPLGSGVAGRFQRYDWERRELAEWHDVPVGHSLVLEGVSTARRAVADRLTCAVWVETGRAVRLRRGLTRDGEDALPLWRTWMAAEDEHFAKDGTRERADVVADGDPLTRPADPAHTYMRLR
;
A
#
# COMPACT_ATOMS: atom_id res chain seq x y z
N MET A 1 0.86 13.35 -19.53
CA MET A 1 1.13 13.33 -18.09
C MET A 1 2.63 13.52 -17.93
N GLU A 2 3.04 14.54 -17.21
CA GLU A 2 4.46 14.87 -17.04
C GLU A 2 5.02 13.99 -15.90
N THR A 3 6.17 13.36 -16.12
CA THR A 3 6.87 12.57 -15.09
C THR A 3 8.00 13.39 -14.51
N VAL A 4 7.95 13.69 -13.20
CA VAL A 4 8.97 14.48 -12.51
C VAL A 4 9.67 13.63 -11.45
N PRO A 5 11.01 13.56 -11.41
CA PRO A 5 11.72 12.84 -10.36
C PRO A 5 11.54 13.54 -9.00
N GLU A 6 11.20 12.78 -7.97
CA GLU A 6 11.15 13.22 -6.57
C GLU A 6 11.87 12.20 -5.67
N THR A 7 12.48 12.66 -4.57
CA THR A 7 13.19 11.75 -3.66
C THR A 7 12.27 11.22 -2.56
N TYR A 8 12.51 9.98 -2.13
CA TYR A 8 11.82 9.41 -0.97
C TYR A 8 12.08 10.24 0.30
N THR A 9 13.29 10.79 0.45
CA THR A 9 13.64 11.68 1.57
C THR A 9 12.80 12.95 1.58
N ALA A 10 12.54 13.57 0.42
CA ALA A 10 11.70 14.75 0.33
C ALA A 10 10.23 14.43 0.70
N LEU A 11 9.69 13.31 0.19
CA LEU A 11 8.35 12.85 0.58
C LEU A 11 8.27 12.55 2.08
N ALA A 12 9.25 11.83 2.63
CA ALA A 12 9.31 11.51 4.06
C ALA A 12 9.38 12.78 4.93
N SER A 13 10.11 13.81 4.50
CA SER A 13 10.16 15.09 5.20
C SER A 13 8.82 15.82 5.19
N ARG A 14 8.08 15.80 4.07
CA ARG A 14 6.70 16.33 4.02
C ARG A 14 5.77 15.59 4.97
N ILE A 15 5.85 14.26 5.00
CA ILE A 15 5.06 13.41 5.91
C ILE A 15 5.38 13.76 7.37
N ARG A 16 6.67 13.82 7.75
CA ARG A 16 7.09 14.17 9.12
C ARG A 16 6.62 15.55 9.57
N ALA A 17 6.62 16.53 8.65
CA ALA A 17 6.17 17.89 8.95
C ALA A 17 4.64 18.00 9.12
N ALA A 18 3.87 17.08 8.51
CA ALA A 18 2.42 17.05 8.67
C ALA A 18 2.00 16.55 10.06
N ALA A 19 0.82 16.97 10.51
CA ALA A 19 0.21 16.48 11.74
C ALA A 19 -0.16 14.98 11.62
N PRO A 20 0.03 14.18 12.68
CA PRO A 20 -0.52 12.83 12.72
C PRO A 20 -2.05 12.88 12.68
N ARG A 21 -2.67 11.90 12.04
CA ARG A 21 -4.13 11.82 11.85
C ARG A 21 -4.73 10.50 12.33
N CYS A 22 -3.91 9.58 12.82
CA CYS A 22 -4.33 8.34 13.47
C CYS A 22 -3.78 8.34 14.91
N GLY A 23 -4.40 9.15 15.78
CA GLY A 23 -3.87 9.40 17.12
C GLY A 23 -2.48 10.07 17.03
N PRO A 24 -1.45 9.56 17.72
CA PRO A 24 -0.08 10.08 17.62
C PRO A 24 0.65 9.63 16.34
N VAL A 25 0.05 8.79 15.49
CA VAL A 25 0.71 8.14 14.35
C VAL A 25 0.41 8.87 13.03
N ARG A 26 1.44 9.03 12.19
CA ARG A 26 1.29 9.44 10.79
C ARG A 26 1.04 8.21 9.93
N LEU A 27 -0.21 8.02 9.52
CA LEU A 27 -0.62 6.90 8.70
C LEU A 27 -0.36 7.21 7.22
N VAL A 28 0.43 6.38 6.56
CA VAL A 28 0.76 6.50 5.14
C VAL A 28 0.20 5.29 4.42
N ALA A 29 -0.58 5.49 3.36
CA ALA A 29 -1.04 4.40 2.52
C ALA A 29 -0.24 4.38 1.20
N VAL A 30 0.24 3.21 0.80
CA VAL A 30 0.84 2.94 -0.51
C VAL A 30 -0.05 1.94 -1.23
N ASP A 31 -0.96 2.50 -2.03
CA ASP A 31 -2.01 1.80 -2.75
C ASP A 31 -1.73 1.75 -4.25
N GLY A 32 -2.49 0.95 -4.98
CA GLY A 32 -2.31 0.65 -6.38
C GLY A 32 -2.74 -0.79 -6.69
N PRO A 33 -3.00 -1.11 -7.96
CA PRO A 33 -3.36 -2.46 -8.34
C PRO A 33 -2.21 -3.46 -8.17
N SER A 34 -2.53 -4.74 -8.15
CA SER A 34 -1.55 -5.84 -8.07
C SER A 34 -0.54 -5.76 -9.21
N GLY A 35 0.73 -6.02 -8.89
CA GLY A 35 1.85 -5.92 -9.83
C GLY A 35 2.36 -4.50 -10.11
N ALA A 36 1.81 -3.45 -9.45
CA ALA A 36 2.23 -2.06 -9.70
C ALA A 36 3.62 -1.70 -9.13
N GLY A 37 4.14 -2.47 -8.16
CA GLY A 37 5.42 -2.15 -7.49
C GLY A 37 5.27 -1.36 -6.19
N LYS A 38 4.08 -1.43 -5.56
CA LYS A 38 3.78 -0.85 -4.25
C LYS A 38 4.78 -1.25 -3.18
N SER A 39 5.08 -2.54 -3.06
CA SER A 39 5.96 -3.08 -2.01
C SER A 39 7.35 -2.44 -2.07
N THR A 40 7.93 -2.34 -3.26
CA THR A 40 9.21 -1.64 -3.47
C THR A 40 9.13 -0.15 -3.11
N PHE A 41 8.03 0.53 -3.46
CA PHE A 41 7.85 1.93 -3.09
C PHE A 41 7.72 2.09 -1.56
N ALA A 42 6.93 1.23 -0.92
CA ALA A 42 6.68 1.23 0.52
C ALA A 42 7.95 0.97 1.33
N GLU A 43 8.77 -0.01 0.93
CA GLU A 43 10.07 -0.30 1.56
C GLU A 43 11.01 0.91 1.53
N ARG A 44 11.15 1.54 0.36
CA ARG A 44 12.02 2.72 0.20
C ARG A 44 11.50 3.91 0.99
N LEU A 45 10.19 4.16 0.97
CA LEU A 45 9.59 5.22 1.77
C LEU A 45 9.71 4.94 3.28
N ALA A 46 9.50 3.71 3.71
CA ALA A 46 9.64 3.30 5.11
C ALA A 46 11.08 3.50 5.61
N GLY A 47 12.09 3.16 4.79
CA GLY A 47 13.49 3.46 5.05
C GLY A 47 13.73 4.96 5.20
N ALA A 48 13.23 5.77 4.28
CA ALA A 48 13.34 7.24 4.34
C ALA A 48 12.58 7.87 5.53
N LEU A 49 11.57 7.19 6.07
CA LEU A 49 10.83 7.56 7.28
C LEU A 49 11.54 7.17 8.59
N GLY A 50 12.74 6.58 8.51
CA GLY A 50 13.50 6.11 9.68
C GLY A 50 13.10 4.69 10.08
N SER A 51 12.99 3.80 9.10
CA SER A 51 12.58 2.39 9.27
C SER A 51 11.18 2.25 9.87
N ALA A 52 10.21 2.97 9.31
CA ALA A 52 8.81 2.87 9.72
C ALA A 52 8.28 1.44 9.55
N ARG A 53 7.39 1.01 10.44
CA ARG A 53 6.71 -0.29 10.32
C ARG A 53 5.86 -0.29 9.05
N ILE A 54 5.94 -1.39 8.30
CA ILE A 54 5.03 -1.68 7.19
C ILE A 54 4.04 -2.76 7.65
N VAL A 55 2.77 -2.56 7.33
CA VAL A 55 1.71 -3.57 7.47
C VAL A 55 1.17 -3.87 6.07
N HIS A 56 1.27 -5.13 5.65
CA HIS A 56 0.85 -5.60 4.34
C HIS A 56 -0.60 -6.06 4.38
N THR A 57 -1.44 -5.65 3.43
CA THR A 57 -2.84 -6.14 3.39
C THR A 57 -2.92 -7.63 3.11
N ASP A 58 -1.90 -8.19 2.45
CA ASP A 58 -1.81 -9.62 2.17
C ASP A 58 -1.71 -10.45 3.46
N ASP A 59 -1.33 -9.85 4.59
CA ASP A 59 -1.38 -10.48 5.91
C ASP A 59 -2.82 -10.61 6.45
N PHE A 60 -3.80 -9.99 5.80
CA PHE A 60 -5.22 -9.97 6.19
C PHE A 60 -6.16 -10.49 5.11
N ALA A 61 -5.78 -10.39 3.84
CA ALA A 61 -6.57 -10.82 2.70
C ALA A 61 -6.60 -12.35 2.55
N SER A 62 -7.55 -12.83 1.77
CA SER A 62 -7.69 -14.23 1.39
C SER A 62 -8.19 -14.33 -0.05
N TRP A 63 -8.11 -15.52 -0.65
CA TRP A 63 -8.68 -15.77 -1.98
C TRP A 63 -10.21 -15.65 -2.00
N ASP A 64 -10.88 -16.04 -0.92
CA ASP A 64 -12.35 -16.06 -0.84
C ASP A 64 -12.93 -14.64 -0.64
N ASP A 65 -12.16 -13.77 0.03
CA ASP A 65 -12.54 -12.38 0.28
C ASP A 65 -11.32 -11.45 0.13
N PRO A 66 -11.04 -10.98 -1.09
CA PRO A 66 -9.82 -10.23 -1.40
C PRO A 66 -9.82 -8.81 -0.83
N LEU A 67 -10.98 -8.26 -0.45
CA LEU A 67 -11.13 -6.85 -0.02
C LEU A 67 -11.87 -6.66 1.31
N GLY A 68 -12.50 -7.71 1.86
CA GLY A 68 -13.16 -7.70 3.15
C GLY A 68 -12.24 -7.93 4.35
N TRP A 69 -10.92 -7.88 4.14
CA TRP A 69 -9.91 -7.86 5.20
C TRP A 69 -9.95 -6.62 6.10
N TRP A 70 -10.63 -5.55 5.66
CA TRP A 70 -10.61 -4.22 6.32
C TRP A 70 -11.09 -4.19 7.78
N PRO A 71 -12.22 -4.80 8.16
CA PRO A 71 -12.69 -4.74 9.54
C PRO A 71 -11.64 -5.22 10.55
N ARG A 72 -10.87 -6.25 10.18
CA ARG A 72 -9.80 -6.79 11.03
C ARG A 72 -8.62 -5.85 11.17
N LEU A 73 -8.17 -5.22 10.06
CA LEU A 73 -7.11 -4.19 10.13
C LEU A 73 -7.57 -3.01 10.99
N GLU A 74 -8.81 -2.57 10.80
CA GLU A 74 -9.39 -1.46 11.53
C GLU A 74 -9.41 -1.73 13.05
N GLU A 75 -9.98 -2.86 13.46
CA GLU A 75 -10.14 -3.24 14.87
C GLU A 75 -8.79 -3.53 15.54
N GLN A 76 -7.90 -4.26 14.88
CA GLN A 76 -6.70 -4.81 15.51
C GLN A 76 -5.48 -3.88 15.42
N VAL A 77 -5.47 -2.93 14.48
CA VAL A 77 -4.33 -2.05 14.24
C VAL A 77 -4.72 -0.58 14.31
N LEU A 78 -5.68 -0.12 13.50
CA LEU A 78 -5.91 1.32 13.35
C LEU A 78 -6.64 1.95 14.53
N GLN A 79 -7.64 1.28 15.11
CA GLN A 79 -8.34 1.78 16.30
C GLN A 79 -7.42 1.87 17.55
N PRO A 80 -6.61 0.83 17.88
CA PRO A 80 -5.63 0.93 18.95
C PRO A 80 -4.64 2.08 18.74
N LEU A 81 -4.05 2.18 17.55
CA LEU A 81 -3.08 3.25 17.25
C LEU A 81 -3.73 4.63 17.30
N GLY A 82 -4.97 4.76 16.83
CA GLY A 82 -5.78 5.97 16.95
C GLY A 82 -5.96 6.43 18.40
N SER A 83 -5.96 5.48 19.33
CA SER A 83 -6.06 5.72 20.79
C SER A 83 -4.69 5.80 21.49
N GLY A 84 -3.58 5.77 20.74
CA GLY A 84 -2.24 5.78 21.31
C GLY A 84 -1.82 4.46 21.99
N VAL A 85 -2.47 3.35 21.63
CA VAL A 85 -2.16 2.00 22.12
C VAL A 85 -1.58 1.16 20.98
N ALA A 86 -0.64 0.26 21.30
CA ALA A 86 -0.07 -0.64 20.29
C ALA A 86 -1.15 -1.56 19.71
N GLY A 87 -1.13 -1.72 18.39
CA GLY A 87 -1.94 -2.72 17.69
C GLY A 87 -1.25 -4.08 17.67
N ARG A 88 -1.99 -5.12 17.33
CA ARG A 88 -1.44 -6.47 17.12
C ARG A 88 -2.39 -7.29 16.24
N PHE A 89 -1.86 -8.01 15.26
CA PHE A 89 -2.68 -8.83 14.36
C PHE A 89 -2.05 -10.20 14.16
N GLN A 90 -2.85 -11.20 13.75
CA GLN A 90 -2.30 -12.48 13.26
C GLN A 90 -2.18 -12.43 11.75
N ARG A 91 -1.05 -12.88 11.19
CA ARG A 91 -0.92 -13.01 9.74
C ARG A 91 -1.84 -14.13 9.23
N TYR A 92 -2.47 -13.93 8.07
CA TYR A 92 -3.15 -15.00 7.36
C TYR A 92 -2.13 -15.86 6.60
N ASP A 93 -2.09 -17.15 6.88
CA ASP A 93 -1.26 -18.12 6.17
C ASP A 93 -2.03 -18.60 4.92
N TRP A 94 -1.55 -18.21 3.75
CA TRP A 94 -2.18 -18.54 2.47
C TRP A 94 -2.10 -20.02 2.11
N GLU A 95 -1.09 -20.76 2.59
CA GLU A 95 -0.94 -22.19 2.33
C GLU A 95 -1.88 -23.00 3.24
N ARG A 96 -1.91 -22.67 4.53
CA ARG A 96 -2.73 -23.35 5.53
C ARG A 96 -4.17 -22.85 5.58
N ARG A 97 -4.44 -21.69 5.01
CA ARG A 97 -5.74 -20.98 5.04
C ARG A 97 -6.24 -20.72 6.47
N GLU A 98 -5.34 -20.33 7.36
CA GLU A 98 -5.64 -20.07 8.77
C GLU A 98 -4.84 -18.89 9.32
N LEU A 99 -5.22 -18.41 10.51
CA LEU A 99 -4.45 -17.39 11.22
C LEU A 99 -3.22 -18.01 11.88
N ALA A 100 -2.07 -17.41 11.60
CA ALA A 100 -0.77 -17.86 12.09
C ALA A 100 -0.31 -17.05 13.32
N GLU A 101 0.97 -16.74 13.38
CA GLU A 101 1.58 -16.02 14.49
C GLU A 101 1.09 -14.56 14.62
N TRP A 102 1.16 -14.04 15.85
CA TRP A 102 0.86 -12.65 16.15
C TRP A 102 2.04 -11.73 15.84
N HIS A 103 1.73 -10.56 15.30
CA HIS A 103 2.65 -9.47 14.98
C HIS A 103 2.26 -8.20 15.72
N ASP A 104 3.20 -7.63 16.47
CA ASP A 104 3.00 -6.36 17.18
C ASP A 104 3.17 -5.16 16.24
N VAL A 105 2.34 -4.14 16.43
CA VAL A 105 2.42 -2.85 15.76
C VAL A 105 2.55 -1.77 16.83
N PRO A 106 3.80 -1.42 17.23
CA PRO A 106 4.02 -0.43 18.28
C PRO A 106 3.53 0.96 17.85
N VAL A 107 3.27 1.81 18.84
CA VAL A 107 2.96 3.22 18.61
C VAL A 107 4.22 3.95 18.15
N GLY A 108 4.43 4.03 16.84
CA GLY A 108 5.55 4.71 16.22
C GLY A 108 5.21 6.11 15.70
N HIS A 109 6.21 6.83 15.19
CA HIS A 109 5.99 8.14 14.57
C HIS A 109 5.27 8.06 13.22
N SER A 110 5.41 6.95 12.50
CA SER A 110 4.80 6.69 11.20
C SER A 110 4.51 5.21 11.02
N LEU A 111 3.40 4.90 10.34
CA LEU A 111 3.02 3.55 9.92
C LEU A 111 2.74 3.59 8.42
N VAL A 112 3.30 2.63 7.68
CA VAL A 112 3.01 2.45 6.25
C VAL A 112 2.06 1.27 6.08
N LEU A 113 0.89 1.50 5.50
CA LEU A 113 0.03 0.45 4.98
C LEU A 113 0.38 0.22 3.52
N GLU A 114 0.67 -1.02 3.15
CA GLU A 114 0.98 -1.40 1.77
C GLU A 114 0.01 -2.47 1.28
N GLY A 115 -0.49 -2.28 0.07
CA GLY A 115 -1.39 -3.24 -0.55
C GLY A 115 -2.58 -2.62 -1.27
N VAL A 116 -3.35 -3.48 -1.92
CA VAL A 116 -4.54 -3.08 -2.69
C VAL A 116 -5.59 -2.56 -1.72
N SER A 117 -6.16 -1.39 -1.99
CA SER A 117 -7.24 -0.77 -1.20
C SER A 117 -6.82 -0.25 0.18
N THR A 118 -5.52 -0.01 0.39
CA THR A 118 -4.99 0.62 1.61
C THR A 118 -5.34 2.11 1.75
N ALA A 119 -5.55 2.82 0.63
CA ALA A 119 -5.93 4.23 0.60
C ALA A 119 -7.44 4.43 0.39
N ARG A 120 -8.25 3.40 0.69
CA ARG A 120 -9.72 3.44 0.53
C ARG A 120 -10.37 4.60 1.26
N ARG A 121 -11.54 5.02 0.79
CA ARG A 121 -12.24 6.22 1.29
C ARG A 121 -12.53 6.16 2.79
N ALA A 122 -12.78 4.96 3.33
CA ALA A 122 -13.08 4.73 4.74
C ALA A 122 -11.95 5.11 5.71
N VAL A 123 -10.72 5.33 5.25
CA VAL A 123 -9.58 5.76 6.08
C VAL A 123 -9.03 7.13 5.70
N ALA A 124 -9.62 7.79 4.69
CA ALA A 124 -9.06 8.99 4.09
C ALA A 124 -8.84 10.13 5.10
N ASP A 125 -9.69 10.26 6.10
CA ASP A 125 -9.60 11.26 7.16
C ASP A 125 -8.42 11.04 8.12
N ARG A 126 -7.95 9.79 8.24
CA ARG A 126 -6.82 9.38 9.08
C ARG A 126 -5.49 9.30 8.35
N LEU A 127 -5.47 9.42 7.01
CA LEU A 127 -4.24 9.38 6.23
C LEU A 127 -3.48 10.71 6.30
N THR A 128 -2.21 10.64 6.72
CA THR A 128 -1.26 11.75 6.58
C THR A 128 -0.78 11.89 5.14
N CYS A 129 -0.68 10.77 4.40
CA CYS A 129 -0.33 10.76 2.99
C CYS A 129 -0.90 9.51 2.31
N ALA A 130 -1.55 9.69 1.17
CA ALA A 130 -1.97 8.63 0.26
C ALA A 130 -1.10 8.63 -1.00
N VAL A 131 -0.41 7.52 -1.25
CA VAL A 131 0.35 7.27 -2.47
C VAL A 131 -0.40 6.26 -3.33
N TRP A 132 -0.59 6.60 -4.59
CA TRP A 132 -1.06 5.69 -5.63
C TRP A 132 0.11 5.31 -6.54
N VAL A 133 0.44 4.03 -6.63
CA VAL A 133 1.43 3.52 -7.59
C VAL A 133 0.71 3.06 -8.84
N GLU A 134 0.96 3.79 -9.94
CA GLU A 134 0.35 3.54 -11.22
C GLU A 134 1.27 2.71 -12.11
N THR A 135 0.72 1.67 -12.76
CA THR A 135 1.46 0.87 -13.73
C THR A 135 0.51 0.32 -14.76
N GLY A 136 0.93 0.34 -16.03
CA GLY A 136 0.13 -0.14 -17.15
C GLY A 136 -0.34 -1.58 -16.96
N ARG A 137 -1.59 -1.86 -17.32
CA ARG A 137 -2.26 -3.17 -17.15
C ARG A 137 -1.42 -4.34 -17.68
N ALA A 138 -0.85 -4.20 -18.88
CA ALA A 138 -0.05 -5.23 -19.52
C ALA A 138 1.25 -5.53 -18.73
N VAL A 139 1.90 -4.49 -18.18
CA VAL A 139 3.10 -4.65 -17.36
C VAL A 139 2.77 -5.37 -16.06
N ARG A 140 1.67 -4.98 -15.40
CA ARG A 140 1.19 -5.62 -14.16
C ARG A 140 0.88 -7.10 -14.37
N LEU A 141 0.12 -7.42 -15.41
CA LEU A 141 -0.21 -8.80 -15.76
C LEU A 141 1.05 -9.62 -16.03
N ARG A 142 1.99 -9.10 -16.85
CA ARG A 142 3.26 -9.79 -17.11
C ARG A 142 4.06 -10.06 -15.83
N ARG A 143 4.17 -9.08 -14.94
CA ARG A 143 4.83 -9.25 -13.62
C ARG A 143 4.14 -10.34 -12.80
N GLY A 144 2.81 -10.34 -12.82
CA GLY A 144 1.99 -11.34 -12.15
C GLY A 144 2.23 -12.76 -12.64
N LEU A 145 2.13 -12.99 -13.95
CA LEU A 145 2.36 -14.31 -14.56
C LEU A 145 3.81 -14.79 -14.42
N THR A 146 4.78 -13.86 -14.44
CA THR A 146 6.18 -14.20 -14.16
C THR A 146 6.37 -14.73 -12.75
N ARG A 147 5.58 -14.22 -11.79
CA ARG A 147 5.64 -14.62 -10.37
C ARG A 147 4.83 -15.89 -10.10
N ASP A 148 3.61 -15.96 -10.63
CA ASP A 148 2.59 -16.95 -10.25
C ASP A 148 2.43 -18.09 -11.28
N GLY A 149 3.08 -17.97 -12.43
CA GLY A 149 2.97 -18.90 -13.55
C GLY A 149 1.88 -18.53 -14.56
N GLU A 150 2.04 -19.00 -15.80
CA GLU A 150 1.09 -18.73 -16.90
C GLU A 150 -0.30 -19.34 -16.63
N ASP A 151 -0.37 -20.46 -15.92
CA ASP A 151 -1.63 -21.12 -15.54
C ASP A 151 -2.50 -20.25 -14.62
N ALA A 152 -1.92 -19.23 -13.96
CA ALA A 152 -2.64 -18.28 -13.11
C ALA A 152 -3.37 -17.18 -13.91
N LEU A 153 -3.28 -17.15 -15.25
CA LEU A 153 -3.91 -16.13 -16.08
C LEU A 153 -5.42 -15.93 -15.84
N PRO A 154 -6.25 -16.98 -15.69
CA PRO A 154 -7.67 -16.81 -15.38
C PRO A 154 -7.90 -16.12 -14.03
N LEU A 155 -7.13 -16.49 -13.01
CA LEU A 155 -7.19 -15.89 -11.67
C LEU A 155 -6.79 -14.41 -11.71
N TRP A 156 -5.70 -14.08 -12.41
CA TRP A 156 -5.26 -12.69 -12.59
C TRP A 156 -6.32 -11.83 -13.29
N ARG A 157 -7.02 -12.36 -14.30
CA ARG A 157 -8.09 -11.62 -14.98
C ARG A 157 -9.25 -11.30 -14.05
N THR A 158 -9.70 -12.27 -13.26
CA THR A 158 -10.77 -12.09 -12.27
C THR A 158 -10.35 -11.09 -11.21
N TRP A 159 -9.14 -11.24 -10.67
CA TRP A 159 -8.59 -10.36 -9.65
C TRP A 159 -8.49 -8.91 -10.15
N MET A 160 -7.89 -8.70 -11.31
CA MET A 160 -7.74 -7.35 -11.88
C MET A 160 -9.10 -6.71 -12.19
N ALA A 161 -10.13 -7.48 -12.56
CA ALA A 161 -11.47 -6.94 -12.75
C ALA A 161 -12.10 -6.47 -11.42
N ALA A 162 -11.92 -7.23 -10.33
CA ALA A 162 -12.37 -6.82 -9.01
C ALA A 162 -11.62 -5.57 -8.49
N GLU A 163 -10.32 -5.48 -8.77
CA GLU A 163 -9.52 -4.26 -8.50
C GLU A 163 -10.09 -3.06 -9.26
N ASP A 164 -10.35 -3.21 -10.57
CA ASP A 164 -10.88 -2.15 -11.42
C ASP A 164 -12.24 -1.64 -10.89
N GLU A 165 -13.15 -2.55 -10.50
CA GLU A 165 -14.45 -2.20 -9.90
C GLU A 165 -14.28 -1.45 -8.58
N HIS A 166 -13.42 -1.95 -7.70
CA HIS A 166 -13.16 -1.31 -6.41
C HIS A 166 -12.63 0.11 -6.58
N PHE A 167 -11.59 0.30 -7.39
CA PHE A 167 -10.95 1.60 -7.56
C PHE A 167 -11.86 2.60 -8.26
N ALA A 168 -12.67 2.16 -9.23
CA ALA A 168 -13.66 3.01 -9.89
C ALA A 168 -14.72 3.52 -8.90
N LYS A 169 -15.20 2.66 -7.99
CA LYS A 169 -16.17 3.04 -6.97
C LYS A 169 -15.57 3.94 -5.89
N ASP A 170 -14.34 3.66 -5.47
CA ASP A 170 -13.69 4.36 -4.37
C ASP A 170 -13.13 5.73 -4.80
N GLY A 171 -12.69 5.86 -6.05
CA GLY A 171 -11.98 7.04 -6.57
C GLY A 171 -10.62 7.21 -5.92
N THR A 172 -9.92 6.09 -5.66
CA THR A 172 -8.69 6.06 -4.85
C THR A 172 -7.57 6.89 -5.49
N ARG A 173 -7.39 6.76 -6.80
CA ARG A 173 -6.34 7.46 -7.55
C ARG A 173 -6.52 8.97 -7.49
N GLU A 174 -7.75 9.46 -7.66
CA GLU A 174 -8.07 10.89 -7.70
C GLU A 174 -7.88 11.57 -6.34
N ARG A 175 -7.93 10.79 -5.26
CA ARG A 175 -7.74 11.27 -3.89
C ARG A 175 -6.30 11.12 -3.39
N ALA A 176 -5.40 10.54 -4.19
CA ALA A 176 -4.01 10.34 -3.79
C ALA A 176 -3.24 11.68 -3.79
N ASP A 177 -2.43 11.91 -2.77
CA ASP A 177 -1.53 13.07 -2.68
C ASP A 177 -0.36 12.96 -3.66
N VAL A 178 0.07 11.71 -3.91
CA VAL A 178 1.16 11.37 -4.81
C VAL A 178 0.72 10.24 -5.73
N VAL A 179 0.81 10.47 -7.04
CA VAL A 179 0.71 9.42 -8.06
C VAL A 179 2.14 9.09 -8.49
N ALA A 180 2.64 7.92 -8.13
CA ALA A 180 3.98 7.45 -8.46
C ALA A 180 3.92 6.52 -9.68
N ASP A 181 4.86 6.68 -10.61
CA ASP A 181 5.01 5.80 -11.75
C ASP A 181 5.79 4.53 -11.36
N GLY A 182 5.16 3.37 -11.55
CA GLY A 182 5.73 2.05 -11.32
C GLY A 182 6.16 1.32 -12.60
N ASP A 183 6.08 1.96 -13.77
CA ASP A 183 6.49 1.36 -15.04
C ASP A 183 8.02 1.18 -15.12
N PRO A 184 8.53 0.05 -15.65
CA PRO A 184 9.96 -0.15 -15.84
C PRO A 184 10.63 0.85 -16.80
N LEU A 185 9.89 1.47 -17.72
CA LEU A 185 10.46 2.36 -18.74
C LEU A 185 10.74 3.78 -18.22
N THR A 186 10.13 4.15 -17.10
CA THR A 186 10.24 5.48 -16.49
C THR A 186 11.08 5.43 -15.23
N ARG A 187 12.07 4.54 -15.15
CA ARG A 187 12.92 4.44 -13.95
C ARG A 187 13.79 5.69 -13.78
N PRO A 188 13.85 6.25 -12.55
CA PRO A 188 14.79 7.33 -12.27
C PRO A 188 16.22 6.80 -12.30
N ALA A 189 17.18 7.72 -12.46
CA ALA A 189 18.61 7.38 -12.50
C ALA A 189 19.10 6.68 -11.22
N ASP A 190 18.56 7.09 -10.06
CA ASP A 190 18.80 6.44 -8.77
C ASP A 190 17.47 5.96 -8.16
N PRO A 191 17.01 4.75 -8.51
CA PRO A 191 15.75 4.22 -8.00
C PRO A 191 15.79 3.89 -6.50
N ALA A 192 16.96 3.75 -5.88
CA ALA A 192 17.03 3.52 -4.44
C ALA A 192 16.56 4.74 -3.65
N HIS A 193 16.81 5.95 -4.17
CA HIS A 193 16.51 7.21 -3.47
C HIS A 193 15.44 8.07 -4.14
N THR A 194 15.07 7.74 -5.38
CA THR A 194 14.16 8.55 -6.21
C THR A 194 13.01 7.70 -6.76
N TYR A 195 11.84 8.32 -6.92
CA TYR A 195 10.70 7.81 -7.68
C TYR A 195 10.28 8.83 -8.73
N MET A 196 9.56 8.40 -9.76
CA MET A 196 8.94 9.32 -10.71
C MET A 196 7.52 9.63 -10.27
N ARG A 197 7.18 10.92 -10.13
CA ARG A 197 5.83 11.39 -9.85
C ARG A 197 5.11 11.75 -11.15
N LEU A 198 3.86 11.35 -11.26
CA LEU A 198 2.96 11.69 -12.36
C LEU A 198 2.20 12.98 -12.02
N ARG A 199 2.22 13.94 -12.95
CA ARG A 199 1.48 15.22 -12.90
C ARG A 199 0.53 15.37 -14.08
#